data_AF-A0A1S3NSC2-F1
#
_entry.id   AF-A0A1S3NSC2-F1
#
_cell.length_a   1.000
_cell.length_b   1.000
_cell.length_c   1.000
_cell.angle_alpha   90.00
_cell.angle_beta   90.00
_cell.angle_gamma   90.00
#
_symmetry.space_group_name_H-M   'P 1'
#
loop_
_entity.id
_entity.type
_entity.pdbx_description
1 polymer ?
#
loop_
_entity_poly.entity_id
_entity_poly.type
_entity_poly.pdbx_seq_one_letter_code
_entity_poly.pdbx_strand_id
1 'polypeptide(L)'
;MEDAKKKEKKQSEKTEEKEIKPTGKDKDKKEEQELSDEDKQLQEELEMMVERLGETDTSLYRPALEELRRQIRSSTTSMTSVPKPLKFLRPHYGKLKEIYEGMAPGENKSFCADVVSVLAMTMSGERECLKYRLLGSQEELASWGHEYVRHLAGEVAKEWQEVEESDKTQQDTLLKLVKEIVPYNMAHNAEHEACDLLMEIERLDMLELYIDDNAYAKVCLYLTR
;
A
#
# COMPACT_ATOMS: atom_id res chain seq x y z
N MET A 1 -3.49 -68.65 57.69
CA MET A 1 -4.92 -68.68 57.29
C MET A 1 -5.06 -67.68 56.17
N GLU A 2 -5.10 -68.21 54.93
CA GLU A 2 -6.12 -67.93 53.90
C GLU A 2 -5.92 -66.56 53.19
N ASP A 3 -5.95 -66.39 51.87
CA ASP A 3 -6.07 -67.31 50.75
C ASP A 3 -5.76 -66.53 49.43
N ALA A 4 -5.61 -67.29 48.34
CA ALA A 4 -5.57 -66.99 46.88
C ALA A 4 -5.90 -65.57 46.34
N LYS A 5 -5.26 -65.02 45.28
CA LYS A 5 -5.23 -65.46 43.85
C LYS A 5 -4.25 -64.52 43.08
N LYS A 6 -3.15 -64.94 42.42
CA LYS A 6 -3.03 -65.50 41.03
C LYS A 6 -4.05 -64.90 40.02
N LYS A 7 -3.70 -64.44 38.80
CA LYS A 7 -2.48 -64.53 37.98
C LYS A 7 -2.73 -63.84 36.62
N GLU A 8 -1.63 -63.55 35.91
CA GLU A 8 -1.47 -63.54 34.42
C GLU A 8 -2.09 -62.36 33.62
N LYS A 9 -1.45 -61.75 32.60
CA LYS A 9 -0.14 -61.95 31.91
C LYS A 9 0.03 -60.84 30.84
N LYS A 10 1.30 -60.39 30.61
CA LYS A 10 1.96 -60.02 29.31
C LYS A 10 1.30 -58.94 28.41
N GLN A 11 1.98 -58.09 27.63
CA GLN A 11 3.35 -57.99 27.06
C GLN A 11 3.49 -56.54 26.50
N SER A 12 4.63 -55.85 26.64
CA SER A 12 5.57 -55.41 25.55
C SER A 12 4.89 -54.83 24.28
N GLU A 13 5.26 -53.69 23.69
CA GLU A 13 6.58 -53.08 23.42
C GLU A 13 6.38 -51.73 22.68
N LYS A 14 7.38 -50.83 22.78
CA LYS A 14 7.90 -49.83 21.80
C LYS A 14 6.94 -48.90 21.03
N THR A 15 7.03 -47.59 21.26
CA THR A 15 7.90 -46.59 20.57
C THR A 15 7.12 -45.87 19.48
N GLU A 16 6.74 -44.62 19.73
CA GLU A 16 6.48 -43.65 18.67
C GLU A 16 7.02 -42.27 19.09
N GLU A 17 7.88 -41.75 18.23
CA GLU A 17 8.42 -40.41 18.22
C GLU A 17 7.29 -39.37 18.26
N LYS A 18 7.43 -38.36 19.13
CA LYS A 18 6.72 -37.09 18.94
C LYS A 18 7.70 -36.06 18.41
N GLU A 19 7.89 -36.13 17.10
CA GLU A 19 8.38 -35.03 16.30
C GLU A 19 7.49 -33.79 16.45
N ILE A 20 8.19 -32.67 16.39
CA ILE A 20 7.74 -31.28 16.37
C ILE A 20 6.80 -31.07 15.19
N LYS A 21 5.56 -30.62 15.44
CA LYS A 21 4.69 -30.04 14.38
C LYS A 21 4.75 -28.52 14.44
N PRO A 22 5.27 -27.84 13.40
CA PRO A 22 5.14 -26.39 13.25
C PRO A 22 3.75 -26.07 12.70
N THR A 23 2.91 -25.45 13.52
CA THR A 23 1.72 -24.72 13.06
C THR A 23 2.19 -23.41 12.43
N GLY A 24 2.19 -23.31 11.09
CA GLY A 24 2.55 -22.04 10.45
C GLY A 24 2.52 -21.93 8.94
N LYS A 25 2.05 -22.93 8.17
CA LYS A 25 2.10 -22.85 6.69
C LYS A 25 0.84 -23.25 5.92
N ASP A 26 -0.25 -23.59 6.60
CA ASP A 26 -1.50 -24.04 5.96
C ASP A 26 -2.62 -22.98 5.87
N LYS A 27 -2.39 -21.75 6.37
CA LYS A 27 -3.37 -20.66 6.24
C LYS A 27 -3.26 -19.89 4.92
N ASP A 28 -2.07 -19.74 4.36
CA ASP A 28 -1.89 -19.03 3.07
C ASP A 28 -2.43 -19.82 1.86
N LYS A 29 -2.38 -21.15 1.89
CA LYS A 29 -2.79 -21.98 0.74
C LYS A 29 -4.29 -22.24 0.61
N LYS A 30 -5.09 -21.88 1.61
CA LYS A 30 -6.55 -22.10 1.59
C LYS A 30 -7.36 -20.90 1.13
N GLU A 31 -6.78 -19.70 1.14
CA GLU A 31 -7.42 -18.49 0.60
C GLU A 31 -7.28 -18.36 -0.92
N GLU A 32 -6.33 -19.08 -1.55
CA GLU A 32 -6.12 -19.04 -3.01
C GLU A 32 -7.21 -19.78 -3.82
N GLN A 33 -8.07 -20.60 -3.19
CA GLN A 33 -8.88 -21.58 -3.93
C GLN A 33 -10.40 -21.33 -3.99
N GLU A 34 -10.88 -20.18 -3.51
CA GLU A 34 -12.22 -19.67 -3.85
C GLU A 34 -12.13 -18.19 -4.27
N LEU A 35 -11.39 -17.91 -5.35
CA LEU A 35 -11.70 -16.71 -6.14
C LEU A 35 -13.15 -16.86 -6.60
N SER A 36 -14.04 -16.05 -6.02
CA SER A 36 -15.41 -15.89 -6.51
C SER A 36 -15.36 -15.64 -8.03
N ASP A 37 -16.37 -16.05 -8.78
CA ASP A 37 -16.40 -15.79 -10.23
C ASP A 37 -16.25 -14.28 -10.54
N GLU A 38 -16.70 -13.42 -9.61
CA GLU A 38 -16.48 -11.96 -9.65
C GLU A 38 -15.00 -11.57 -9.52
N ASP A 39 -14.21 -12.25 -8.68
CA ASP A 39 -12.79 -11.95 -8.51
C ASP A 39 -11.96 -12.40 -9.72
N LYS A 40 -12.34 -13.53 -10.35
CA LYS A 40 -11.71 -13.97 -11.60
C LYS A 40 -11.99 -13.00 -12.73
N GLN A 41 -13.25 -12.57 -12.86
CA GLN A 41 -13.62 -11.56 -13.84
C GLN A 41 -12.86 -10.25 -13.59
N LEU A 42 -12.72 -9.82 -12.34
CA LEU A 42 -11.93 -8.64 -11.97
C LEU A 42 -10.46 -8.80 -12.40
N GLN A 43 -9.86 -9.97 -12.14
CA GLN A 43 -8.49 -10.25 -12.55
C GLN A 43 -8.34 -10.19 -14.09
N GLU A 44 -9.23 -10.86 -14.83
CA GLU A 44 -9.21 -10.86 -16.30
C GLU A 44 -9.40 -9.45 -16.89
N GLU A 45 -10.29 -8.63 -16.31
CA GLU A 45 -10.48 -7.23 -16.71
C GLU A 45 -9.22 -6.40 -16.48
N LEU A 46 -8.59 -6.52 -15.32
CA LEU A 46 -7.33 -5.82 -15.01
C LEU A 46 -6.20 -6.25 -15.94
N GLU A 47 -6.07 -7.55 -16.20
CA GLU A 47 -5.09 -8.12 -17.13
C GLU A 47 -5.30 -7.57 -18.56
N MET A 48 -6.54 -7.55 -19.05
CA MET A 48 -6.89 -6.97 -20.34
C MET A 48 -6.49 -5.50 -20.43
N MET A 49 -6.73 -4.70 -19.38
CA MET A 49 -6.33 -3.28 -19.39
C MET A 49 -4.81 -3.11 -19.45
N VAL A 50 -4.05 -3.93 -18.73
CA VAL A 50 -2.57 -3.91 -18.79
C VAL A 50 -2.08 -4.35 -20.17
N GLU A 51 -2.71 -5.33 -20.80
CA GLU A 51 -2.36 -5.75 -22.16
C GLU A 51 -2.61 -4.64 -23.18
N ARG A 52 -3.76 -3.97 -23.11
CA ARG A 52 -4.08 -2.82 -23.97
C ARG A 52 -3.10 -1.67 -23.82
N LEU A 53 -2.56 -1.47 -22.62
CA LEU A 53 -1.51 -0.47 -22.39
C LEU A 53 -0.15 -0.85 -23.01
N GLY A 54 0.05 -2.13 -23.33
CA GLY A 54 1.22 -2.61 -24.07
C GLY A 54 1.07 -2.62 -25.59
N GLU A 55 -0.13 -2.35 -26.11
CA GLU A 55 -0.37 -2.25 -27.55
C GLU A 55 0.12 -0.92 -28.11
N THR A 56 0.33 -0.82 -29.42
CA THR A 56 0.80 0.42 -30.07
C THR A 56 -0.25 1.53 -30.15
N ASP A 57 -1.52 1.23 -29.87
CA ASP A 57 -2.62 2.19 -29.97
C ASP A 57 -2.74 3.07 -28.71
N THR A 58 -2.04 4.20 -28.76
CA THR A 58 -2.07 5.23 -27.70
C THR A 58 -3.46 5.84 -27.44
N SER A 59 -4.43 5.70 -28.34
CA SER A 59 -5.78 6.23 -28.15
C SER A 59 -6.56 5.46 -27.09
N LEU A 60 -6.22 4.19 -26.87
CA LEU A 60 -6.87 3.31 -25.91
C LEU A 60 -6.24 3.37 -24.52
N TYR A 61 -5.08 4.00 -24.37
CA TYR A 61 -4.36 4.08 -23.09
C TYR A 61 -5.15 4.88 -22.07
N ARG A 62 -5.72 6.02 -22.46
CA ARG A 62 -6.46 6.90 -21.56
C ARG A 62 -7.69 6.20 -20.96
N PRO A 63 -8.58 5.58 -21.76
CA PRO A 63 -9.69 4.77 -21.22
C PRO A 63 -9.22 3.63 -20.32
N ALA A 64 -8.15 2.92 -20.69
CA ALA A 64 -7.64 1.79 -19.90
C ALA A 64 -7.11 2.23 -18.52
N LEU A 65 -6.35 3.33 -18.47
CA LEU A 65 -5.84 3.89 -17.21
C LEU A 65 -6.97 4.44 -16.33
N GLU A 66 -7.99 5.07 -16.94
CA GLU A 66 -9.15 5.59 -16.19
C GLU A 66 -9.95 4.47 -15.55
N GLU A 67 -10.12 3.35 -16.27
CA GLU A 67 -10.80 2.17 -15.76
C GLU A 67 -9.97 1.49 -14.65
N LEU A 68 -8.66 1.34 -14.81
CA LEU A 68 -7.76 0.86 -13.76
C LEU A 68 -7.90 1.71 -12.48
N ARG A 69 -7.87 3.03 -12.62
CA ARG A 69 -8.08 3.94 -11.50
C ARG A 69 -9.45 3.74 -10.86
N ARG A 70 -10.52 3.62 -11.65
CA ARG A 70 -11.88 3.39 -11.15
C ARG A 70 -11.96 2.13 -10.30
N GLN A 71 -11.37 1.02 -10.77
CA GLN A 71 -11.38 -0.25 -10.06
C GLN A 71 -10.55 -0.22 -8.76
N ILE A 72 -9.35 0.40 -8.81
CA ILE A 72 -8.51 0.59 -7.62
C ILE A 72 -9.27 1.42 -6.58
N ARG A 73 -9.79 2.59 -6.98
CA ARG A 73 -10.52 3.52 -6.08
C ARG A 73 -11.75 2.88 -5.46
N SER A 74 -12.56 2.20 -6.26
CA SER A 74 -13.78 1.53 -5.79
C SER A 74 -13.47 0.43 -4.76
N SER A 75 -12.27 -0.14 -4.80
CA SER A 75 -11.86 -1.20 -3.87
C SER A 75 -11.14 -0.65 -2.64
N THR A 76 -10.48 0.51 -2.73
CA THR A 76 -9.81 1.19 -1.60
C THR A 76 -10.76 1.88 -0.62
N THR A 77 -12.03 2.13 -1.00
CA THR A 77 -13.01 2.72 -0.07
C THR A 77 -13.44 1.77 1.04
N SER A 78 -13.17 0.47 0.92
CA SER A 78 -13.40 -0.51 1.96
C SER A 78 -12.20 -0.57 2.91
N MET A 79 -12.45 -0.34 4.18
CA MET A 79 -11.51 -0.46 5.31
C MET A 79 -11.15 -1.94 5.58
N THR A 80 -10.66 -2.64 4.56
CA THR A 80 -10.20 -4.04 4.60
C THR A 80 -8.78 -4.09 4.06
N SER A 81 -8.01 -5.10 4.48
CA SER A 81 -6.62 -5.36 4.04
C SER A 81 -6.38 -5.13 2.55
N VAL A 82 -5.12 -4.81 2.17
CA VAL A 82 -4.62 -4.56 0.80
C VAL A 82 -5.64 -4.92 -0.30
N PRO A 83 -6.22 -3.92 -0.99
CA PRO A 83 -7.29 -4.11 -1.97
C PRO A 83 -6.98 -5.22 -2.99
N LYS A 84 -7.99 -6.05 -3.29
CA LYS A 84 -7.86 -7.15 -4.27
C LYS A 84 -7.31 -6.70 -5.64
N PRO A 85 -7.73 -5.55 -6.23
CA PRO A 85 -7.16 -5.09 -7.50
C PRO A 85 -5.64 -4.90 -7.42
N LEU A 86 -5.14 -4.37 -6.31
CA LEU A 86 -3.71 -4.19 -6.14
C LEU A 86 -3.00 -5.54 -6.07
N LYS A 87 -3.59 -6.55 -5.38
CA LYS A 87 -3.07 -7.92 -5.34
C LYS A 87 -2.96 -8.54 -6.74
N PHE A 88 -4.00 -8.37 -7.58
CA PHE A 88 -4.01 -8.90 -8.94
C PHE A 88 -3.07 -8.15 -9.89
N LEU A 89 -2.85 -6.85 -9.66
CA LEU A 89 -1.91 -6.05 -10.45
C LEU A 89 -0.44 -6.25 -10.04
N ARG A 90 -0.17 -6.85 -8.87
CA ARG A 90 1.21 -7.12 -8.40
C ARG A 90 2.10 -7.84 -9.42
N PRO A 91 1.68 -8.94 -10.06
CA PRO A 91 2.51 -9.64 -11.04
C PRO A 91 2.78 -8.81 -12.29
N HIS A 92 1.90 -7.86 -12.60
CA HIS A 92 1.98 -6.98 -13.77
C HIS A 92 2.79 -5.71 -13.52
N TYR A 93 3.25 -5.47 -12.29
CA TYR A 93 4.01 -4.27 -11.94
C TYR A 93 5.25 -4.05 -12.83
N GLY A 94 6.01 -5.11 -13.11
CA GLY A 94 7.16 -5.05 -14.01
C GLY A 94 6.77 -4.62 -15.44
N LYS A 95 5.69 -5.22 -15.98
CA LYS A 95 5.18 -4.89 -17.31
C LYS A 95 4.69 -3.44 -17.39
N LEU A 96 4.02 -2.95 -16.35
CA LEU A 96 3.56 -1.55 -16.28
C LEU A 96 4.74 -0.57 -16.25
N LYS A 97 5.86 -0.92 -15.60
CA LYS A 97 7.09 -0.10 -15.65
C LYS A 97 7.69 -0.04 -17.05
N GLU A 98 7.76 -1.18 -17.74
CA GLU A 98 8.25 -1.24 -19.15
C GLU A 98 7.35 -0.41 -20.07
N ILE A 99 6.03 -0.52 -19.91
CA ILE A 99 5.05 0.29 -20.64
C ILE A 99 5.28 1.78 -20.38
N TYR A 100 5.41 2.18 -19.11
CA TYR A 100 5.70 3.57 -18.74
C TYR A 100 6.99 4.11 -19.39
N GLU A 101 8.04 3.29 -19.44
CA GLU A 101 9.30 3.66 -20.10
C GLU A 101 9.13 3.82 -21.62
N GLY A 102 8.37 2.94 -22.26
CA GLY A 102 8.05 2.98 -23.69
C GLY A 102 7.06 4.07 -24.11
N MET A 103 6.27 4.62 -23.18
CA MET A 103 5.30 5.68 -23.46
C MET A 103 5.98 7.01 -23.84
N ALA A 104 5.43 7.66 -24.86
CA ALA A 104 5.80 9.02 -25.24
C ALA A 104 5.47 10.01 -24.11
N PRO A 105 6.27 11.08 -23.91
CA PRO A 105 5.97 12.11 -22.92
C PRO A 105 4.62 12.77 -23.25
N GLY A 106 3.73 12.80 -22.26
CA GLY A 106 2.38 13.34 -22.39
C GLY A 106 1.52 12.96 -21.19
N GLU A 107 0.25 13.36 -21.23
CA GLU A 107 -0.71 13.11 -20.13
C GLU A 107 -0.86 11.62 -19.80
N ASN A 108 -0.83 10.74 -20.81
CA ASN A 108 -0.91 9.29 -20.62
C ASN A 108 0.27 8.73 -19.82
N LYS A 109 1.48 9.27 -20.02
CA LYS A 109 2.68 8.85 -19.29
C LYS A 109 2.62 9.27 -17.83
N SER A 110 2.25 10.53 -17.57
CA SER A 110 2.04 11.04 -16.22
C SER A 110 0.95 10.26 -15.49
N PHE A 111 -0.16 9.95 -16.16
CA PHE A 111 -1.24 9.18 -15.56
C PHE A 111 -0.86 7.71 -15.30
N CYS A 112 -0.06 7.11 -16.19
CA CYS A 112 0.52 5.79 -15.95
C CYS A 112 1.46 5.80 -14.74
N ALA A 113 2.28 6.85 -14.56
CA ALA A 113 3.10 7.01 -13.37
C ALA A 113 2.26 7.09 -12.08
N ASP A 114 1.10 7.76 -12.08
CA ASP A 114 0.22 7.77 -10.90
C ASP A 114 -0.28 6.35 -10.56
N VAL A 115 -0.69 5.55 -11.57
CA VAL A 115 -1.11 4.16 -11.36
C VAL A 115 0.04 3.29 -10.84
N VAL A 116 1.25 3.45 -11.40
CA VAL A 116 2.45 2.73 -10.95
C VAL A 116 2.83 3.14 -9.52
N SER A 117 2.71 4.41 -9.16
CA SER A 117 2.94 4.93 -7.81
C SER A 117 2.02 4.25 -6.80
N VAL A 118 0.72 4.14 -7.11
CA VAL A 118 -0.25 3.48 -6.23
C VAL A 118 0.02 1.99 -6.14
N LEU A 119 0.43 1.33 -7.22
CA LEU A 119 0.80 -0.09 -7.17
C LEU A 119 2.06 -0.35 -6.34
N ALA A 120 3.02 0.57 -6.40
CA ALA A 120 4.27 0.50 -5.65
C ALA A 120 4.02 0.45 -4.14
N MET A 121 2.91 1.02 -3.63
CA MET A 121 2.53 0.93 -2.21
C MET A 121 2.37 -0.52 -1.71
N THR A 122 2.11 -1.45 -2.63
CA THR A 122 1.93 -2.87 -2.31
C THR A 122 3.16 -3.70 -2.64
N MET A 123 4.14 -3.11 -3.31
CA MET A 123 5.43 -3.69 -3.61
C MET A 123 6.40 -3.34 -2.49
N SER A 124 7.31 -4.26 -2.16
CA SER A 124 8.36 -4.01 -1.17
C SER A 124 9.51 -3.13 -1.72
N GLY A 125 9.28 -2.43 -2.84
CA GLY A 125 10.26 -1.56 -3.48
C GLY A 125 10.31 -0.23 -2.73
N GLU A 126 11.32 -0.07 -1.86
CA GLU A 126 11.53 1.17 -1.13
C GLU A 126 11.62 2.35 -2.11
N ARG A 127 10.78 3.38 -1.88
CA ARG A 127 10.81 4.69 -2.56
C ARG A 127 10.29 4.75 -3.99
N GLU A 128 9.75 3.66 -4.53
CA GLU A 128 9.17 3.70 -5.87
C GLU A 128 7.86 4.50 -5.90
N CYS A 129 7.07 4.47 -4.82
CA CYS A 129 5.80 5.22 -4.75
C CYS A 129 6.04 6.74 -4.90
N LEU A 130 6.95 7.30 -4.09
CA LEU A 130 7.32 8.72 -4.16
C LEU A 130 7.92 9.09 -5.52
N LYS A 131 8.83 8.28 -6.05
CA LYS A 131 9.47 8.54 -7.35
C LYS A 131 8.44 8.68 -8.47
N TYR A 132 7.50 7.74 -8.57
CA TYR A 132 6.47 7.80 -9.60
C TYR A 132 5.43 8.89 -9.33
N ARG A 133 5.15 9.22 -8.06
CA ARG A 133 4.30 10.37 -7.72
C ARG A 133 4.88 11.70 -8.21
N LEU A 134 6.20 11.89 -8.11
CA LEU A 134 6.88 13.09 -8.61
C LEU A 134 6.90 13.17 -10.14
N LEU A 135 6.80 12.03 -10.84
CA LEU A 135 6.72 11.93 -12.30
C LEU A 135 5.28 11.95 -12.83
N GLY A 136 4.30 11.81 -11.92
CA GLY A 136 2.89 11.69 -12.22
C GLY A 136 2.20 12.98 -12.60
N SER A 137 0.88 12.93 -12.76
CA SER A 137 0.07 14.10 -13.14
C SER A 137 -0.21 15.05 -11.95
N GLN A 138 0.32 14.75 -10.77
CA GLN A 138 0.07 15.47 -9.51
C GLN A 138 -1.43 15.59 -9.20
N GLU A 139 -2.21 14.57 -9.57
CA GLU A 139 -3.64 14.53 -9.28
C GLU A 139 -3.92 14.56 -7.77
N GLU A 140 -5.04 15.11 -7.32
CA GLU A 140 -5.37 15.25 -5.91
C GLU A 140 -5.15 13.94 -5.13
N LEU A 141 -4.38 14.03 -4.04
CA LEU A 141 -4.05 12.90 -3.15
C LEU A 141 -5.30 12.16 -2.65
N ALA A 142 -6.36 12.92 -2.38
CA ALA A 142 -7.66 12.42 -1.97
C ALA A 142 -8.26 11.38 -2.93
N SER A 143 -7.89 11.45 -4.20
CA SER A 143 -8.48 10.57 -5.20
C SER A 143 -8.04 9.12 -5.05
N TRP A 144 -6.86 8.84 -4.51
CA TRP A 144 -6.34 7.47 -4.34
C TRP A 144 -6.64 6.87 -2.96
N GLY A 145 -7.17 7.66 -2.03
CA GLY A 145 -7.62 7.22 -0.72
C GLY A 145 -6.55 7.34 0.37
N HIS A 146 -7.01 7.21 1.63
CA HIS A 146 -6.19 7.48 2.82
C HIS A 146 -4.95 6.59 2.93
N GLU A 147 -5.07 5.30 2.57
CA GLU A 147 -3.95 4.36 2.67
C GLU A 147 -2.78 4.75 1.76
N TYR A 148 -3.07 5.25 0.55
CA TYR A 148 -2.06 5.79 -0.36
C TYR A 148 -1.37 7.02 0.25
N VAL A 149 -2.16 7.95 0.80
CA VAL A 149 -1.62 9.17 1.43
C VAL A 149 -0.74 8.84 2.63
N ARG A 150 -1.16 7.89 3.46
CA ARG A 150 -0.37 7.41 4.60
C ARG A 150 0.95 6.78 4.17
N HIS A 151 0.93 5.92 3.14
CA HIS A 151 2.17 5.30 2.66
C HIS A 151 3.09 6.35 2.02
N LEU A 152 2.54 7.28 1.23
CA LEU A 152 3.30 8.36 0.62
C LEU A 152 3.95 9.27 1.67
N ALA A 153 3.22 9.62 2.74
CA ALA A 153 3.74 10.42 3.86
C ALA A 153 4.98 9.76 4.48
N GLY A 154 4.93 8.45 4.74
CA GLY A 154 6.07 7.71 5.29
C GLY A 154 7.28 7.65 4.35
N GLU A 155 7.07 7.59 3.03
CA GLU A 155 8.18 7.68 2.07
C GLU A 155 8.76 9.09 1.98
N VAL A 156 7.91 10.12 1.99
CA VAL A 156 8.34 11.53 2.00
C VAL A 156 9.19 11.83 3.22
N ALA A 157 8.79 11.35 4.41
CA ALA A 157 9.54 11.55 5.64
C ALA A 157 10.91 10.85 5.61
N LYS A 158 10.98 9.61 5.12
CA LYS A 158 12.26 8.90 4.94
C LYS A 158 13.17 9.58 3.93
N GLU A 159 12.61 10.01 2.79
CA GLU A 159 13.39 10.71 1.76
C GLU A 159 13.94 12.02 2.33
N TRP A 160 13.13 12.77 3.08
CA TRP A 160 13.55 14.01 3.74
C TRP A 160 14.78 13.84 4.62
N GLN A 161 14.85 12.73 5.37
CA GLN A 161 15.98 12.40 6.23
C GLN A 161 17.26 12.01 5.46
N GLU A 162 17.12 11.52 4.23
CA GLU A 162 18.25 11.19 3.36
C GLU A 162 18.70 12.36 2.47
N VAL A 163 17.85 13.37 2.25
CA VAL A 163 18.20 14.55 1.45
C VAL A 163 19.22 15.41 2.17
N GLU A 164 20.34 15.71 1.50
CA GLU A 164 21.31 16.67 2.00
C GLU A 164 20.72 18.08 2.11
N GLU A 165 21.07 18.83 3.15
CA GLU A 165 20.68 20.25 3.32
C GLU A 165 21.11 21.15 2.14
N SER A 166 22.04 20.68 1.32
CA SER A 166 22.52 21.35 0.12
C SER A 166 21.51 21.28 -1.05
N ASP A 167 20.66 20.24 -1.10
CA ASP A 167 19.68 20.04 -2.17
C ASP A 167 18.33 20.67 -1.85
N LYS A 168 18.30 22.00 -1.92
CA LYS A 168 17.08 22.78 -1.74
C LYS A 168 15.99 22.45 -2.76
N THR A 169 16.34 21.94 -3.94
CA THR A 169 15.34 21.64 -4.99
C THR A 169 14.51 20.42 -4.59
N GLN A 170 15.20 19.39 -4.08
CA GLN A 170 14.52 18.19 -3.60
C GLN A 170 13.74 18.50 -2.32
N GLN A 171 14.30 19.26 -1.38
CA GLN A 171 13.59 19.71 -0.20
C GLN A 171 12.33 20.51 -0.54
N ASP A 172 12.40 21.49 -1.45
CA ASP A 172 11.24 22.27 -1.87
C ASP A 172 10.14 21.39 -2.51
N THR A 173 10.55 20.33 -3.21
CA THR A 173 9.63 19.38 -3.84
C THR A 173 8.92 18.52 -2.78
N LEU A 174 9.65 17.99 -1.81
CA LEU A 174 9.08 17.25 -0.68
C LEU A 174 8.18 18.14 0.18
N LEU A 175 8.57 19.38 0.45
CA LEU A 175 7.75 20.34 1.18
C LEU A 175 6.43 20.66 0.49
N LYS A 176 6.40 20.71 -0.86
CA LYS A 176 5.14 20.86 -1.60
C LYS A 176 4.20 19.68 -1.35
N LEU A 177 4.72 18.45 -1.39
CA LEU A 177 3.93 17.27 -1.07
C LEU A 177 3.42 17.29 0.38
N VAL A 178 4.27 17.65 1.34
CA VAL A 178 3.85 17.79 2.75
C VAL A 178 2.72 18.81 2.89
N LYS A 179 2.78 19.94 2.18
CA LYS A 179 1.72 20.96 2.17
C LYS A 179 0.41 20.49 1.56
N GLU A 180 0.40 19.41 0.78
CA GLU A 180 -0.81 18.76 0.29
C GLU A 180 -1.30 17.67 1.25
N ILE A 181 -0.38 16.90 1.84
CA ILE A 181 -0.67 15.77 2.73
C ILE A 181 -1.22 16.25 4.08
N VAL A 182 -0.60 17.26 4.70
CA VAL A 182 -0.96 17.71 6.06
C VAL A 182 -2.40 18.21 6.13
N PRO A 183 -2.88 19.12 5.26
CA PRO A 183 -4.27 19.56 5.28
C PRO A 183 -5.25 18.43 5.00
N TYR A 184 -4.89 17.50 4.11
CA TYR A 184 -5.71 16.33 3.81
C TYR A 184 -5.89 15.45 5.05
N ASN A 185 -4.79 15.11 5.74
CA ASN A 185 -4.82 14.29 6.95
C ASN A 185 -5.62 14.97 8.07
N MET A 186 -5.47 16.28 8.26
CA MET A 186 -6.26 17.04 9.24
C MET A 186 -7.76 16.99 8.92
N ALA A 187 -8.14 17.18 7.66
CA ALA A 187 -9.55 17.14 7.24
C ALA A 187 -10.18 15.73 7.34
N HIS A 188 -9.37 14.66 7.30
CA HIS A 188 -9.83 13.27 7.31
C HIS A 188 -9.70 12.57 8.67
N ASN A 189 -9.57 13.32 9.78
CA ASN A 189 -9.40 12.79 11.13
C ASN A 189 -8.14 11.92 11.31
N ALA A 190 -7.09 12.24 10.55
CA ALA A 190 -5.77 11.62 10.65
C ALA A 190 -4.75 12.63 11.23
N GLU A 191 -5.16 13.40 12.24
CA GLU A 191 -4.36 14.48 12.83
C GLU A 191 -3.04 13.96 13.43
N HIS A 192 -3.07 12.76 14.01
CA HIS A 192 -1.88 12.09 14.54
C HIS A 192 -0.85 11.78 13.43
N GLU A 193 -1.30 11.29 12.27
CA GLU A 193 -0.42 11.00 11.13
C GLU A 193 0.19 12.28 10.53
N ALA A 194 -0.58 13.37 10.52
CA ALA A 194 -0.06 14.69 10.13
C ALA A 194 1.02 15.19 11.11
N CYS A 195 0.81 14.99 12.42
CA CYS A 195 1.80 15.35 13.44
C CYS A 195 3.06 14.51 13.30
N ASP A 196 2.93 13.19 13.11
CA ASP A 196 4.07 12.28 12.93
C ASP A 196 4.92 12.71 11.73
N LEU A 197 4.29 12.96 10.58
CA LEU A 197 4.99 13.46 9.39
C LEU A 197 5.75 14.77 9.69
N LEU A 198 5.10 15.74 10.33
CA LEU A 198 5.72 17.04 10.64
C LEU A 198 6.84 16.94 11.69
N MET A 199 6.73 16.01 12.64
CA MET A 199 7.81 15.70 13.59
C MET A 199 8.99 15.06 12.88
N GLU A 200 8.75 14.09 12.00
CA GLU A 200 9.81 13.40 11.25
C GLU A 200 10.55 14.32 10.29
N ILE A 201 9.94 15.37 9.75
CA ILE A 201 10.65 16.37 8.92
C ILE A 201 11.16 17.58 9.71
N GLU A 202 11.00 17.58 11.04
CA GLU A 202 11.37 18.69 11.93
C GLU A 202 10.71 20.04 11.58
N ARG A 203 9.49 20.00 11.01
CA ARG A 203 8.71 21.19 10.60
C ARG A 203 7.37 21.31 11.32
N LEU A 204 7.39 21.09 12.64
CA LEU A 204 6.23 21.30 13.50
C LEU A 204 5.69 22.74 13.44
N ASP A 205 6.50 23.72 13.02
CA ASP A 205 6.07 25.11 12.79
C ASP A 205 4.90 25.22 11.81
N MET A 206 4.81 24.30 10.84
CA MET A 206 3.75 24.32 9.84
C MET A 206 2.39 23.89 10.40
N LEU A 207 2.37 23.21 11.54
CA LEU A 207 1.16 22.67 12.15
C LEU A 207 0.16 23.79 12.51
N GLU A 208 0.65 24.93 12.98
CA GLU A 208 -0.16 26.09 13.36
C GLU A 208 -1.02 26.64 12.21
N LEU A 209 -0.59 26.41 10.96
CA LEU A 209 -1.31 26.89 9.76
C LEU A 209 -2.53 26.04 9.41
N TYR A 210 -2.60 24.80 9.91
CA TYR A 210 -3.57 23.79 9.48
C TYR A 210 -4.40 23.21 10.62
N ILE A 211 -4.11 23.58 11.87
CA ILE A 211 -4.95 23.24 13.01
C ILE A 211 -6.27 24.00 12.92
N ASP A 212 -7.38 23.27 13.07
CA ASP A 212 -8.70 23.83 13.35
C ASP A 212 -9.09 23.60 14.82
N ASP A 213 -10.18 24.25 15.27
CA ASP A 213 -10.67 24.17 16.65
C ASP A 213 -11.01 22.73 17.09
N ASN A 214 -11.35 21.85 16.14
CA ASN A 214 -11.70 20.45 16.41
C ASN A 214 -10.45 19.55 16.54
N ALA A 215 -9.41 19.82 15.77
CA ALA A 215 -8.14 19.13 15.77
C ALA A 215 -7.25 19.57 16.94
N TYR A 216 -7.34 20.84 17.37
CA TYR A 216 -6.47 21.42 18.40
C TYR A 216 -6.38 20.56 19.67
N ALA A 217 -7.53 20.16 20.23
CA ALA A 217 -7.56 19.34 21.45
C ALA A 217 -6.89 17.97 21.26
N LYS A 218 -7.08 17.33 20.10
CA LYS A 218 -6.49 16.02 19.80
C LYS A 218 -4.99 16.12 19.55
N VAL A 219 -4.58 17.14 18.80
CA VAL A 219 -3.18 17.42 18.47
C VAL A 219 -2.39 17.77 19.73
N CYS A 220 -2.90 18.67 20.59
CA CYS A 220 -2.25 19.00 21.86
C CYS A 220 -2.12 17.78 22.77
N LEU A 221 -3.16 16.94 22.87
CA LEU A 221 -3.08 15.71 23.64
C LEU A 221 -2.04 14.73 23.10
N TYR A 222 -1.87 14.69 21.77
CA TYR A 222 -0.88 13.85 21.12
C TYR A 222 0.54 14.33 21.39
N LEU A 223 0.80 15.63 21.21
CA LEU A 223 2.15 16.21 21.38
C LEU A 223 2.61 16.31 22.85
N THR A 224 1.69 16.22 23.81
CA THR A 224 2.00 16.28 25.26
C THR A 224 2.14 14.92 25.92
N ARG A 225 1.92 13.82 25.17
CA ARG A 225 2.16 12.45 25.62
C ARG A 225 3.53 11.97 25.21
#